data_AF-A0A1A8R2J0-F1
#
_entry.id   AF-A0A1A8R2J0-F1
#
_cell.length_a   1.000
_cell.length_b   1.000
_cell.length_c   1.000
_cell.angle_alpha   90.00
_cell.angle_beta   90.00
_cell.angle_gamma   90.00
#
_symmetry.space_group_name_H-M   'P 1'
#
loop_
_entity.id
_entity.type
_entity.pdbx_description
1 polymer ?
#
loop_
_entity_poly.entity_id
_entity_poly.type
_entity_poly.pdbx_seq_one_letter_code
_entity_poly.pdbx_strand_id
1 'polypeptide(L)'
;ELRAFGVTVDFSPSKLKSGSGEHVCFVLDRLAEEALKKRGFTFRRPSYRTENTEEESVMEDDAELTFSKVEVETIEEADEDEETVMDLEALKLRTTHTEAEPSSKPDEILESTTEAAEWNLEVERVLPLLKVTIRTDNKDWRIHLGQMHQHRDGIQSSLTEAKSYLDKLQEDIGKTLEKVSSREKYINNQLELLIQEYRSAQAQLSEAKDHYQQASGGVMERTR
;
A
#
# COMPACT_ATOMS: atom_id res chain seq x y z
N GLU A 1 23.67 -6.74 -38.79
CA GLU A 1 23.11 -7.63 -37.74
C GLU A 1 21.66 -7.32 -37.40
N LEU A 2 21.29 -6.10 -36.99
CA LEU A 2 19.88 -5.76 -36.68
C LEU A 2 18.88 -6.10 -37.78
N ARG A 3 19.19 -5.79 -39.04
CA ARG A 3 18.36 -6.15 -40.20
C ARG A 3 18.24 -7.66 -40.40
N ALA A 4 19.26 -8.43 -39.99
CA ALA A 4 19.23 -9.90 -40.02
C ALA A 4 18.36 -10.48 -38.90
N PHE A 5 18.16 -9.75 -37.80
CA PHE A 5 17.20 -10.07 -36.74
C PHE A 5 15.77 -9.56 -37.03
N GLY A 6 15.50 -9.06 -38.25
CA GLY A 6 14.16 -8.62 -38.67
C GLY A 6 13.74 -7.25 -38.13
N VAL A 7 14.64 -6.50 -37.51
CA VAL A 7 14.35 -5.14 -36.99
C VAL A 7 14.40 -4.14 -38.15
N THR A 8 13.30 -3.42 -38.38
CA THR A 8 13.23 -2.34 -39.36
C THR A 8 13.97 -1.11 -38.85
N VAL A 9 14.97 -0.65 -39.59
CA VAL A 9 15.80 0.50 -39.23
C VAL A 9 15.56 1.62 -40.23
N ASP A 10 14.98 2.73 -39.78
CA ASP A 10 14.56 3.88 -40.60
C ASP A 10 15.57 5.05 -40.60
N PHE A 11 16.86 4.73 -40.45
CA PHE A 11 17.92 5.73 -40.48
C PHE A 11 19.15 5.24 -41.25
N SER A 12 19.88 6.20 -41.83
CA SER A 12 21.09 5.93 -42.62
C SER A 12 22.27 5.50 -41.73
N PRO A 13 23.12 4.55 -42.16
CA PRO A 13 24.31 4.13 -41.41
C PRO A 13 25.26 5.27 -41.03
N SER A 14 25.25 6.38 -41.76
CA SER A 14 26.04 7.58 -41.44
C SER A 14 25.69 8.17 -40.07
N LYS A 15 24.46 7.97 -39.58
CA LYS A 15 23.99 8.46 -38.26
C LYS A 15 24.57 7.66 -37.08
N LEU A 16 25.18 6.50 -37.34
CA LEU A 16 25.84 5.69 -36.31
C LEU A 16 27.34 6.03 -36.14
N LYS A 17 27.91 6.83 -37.05
CA LYS A 17 29.34 7.18 -37.02
C LYS A 17 29.74 8.04 -35.82
N SER A 18 28.80 8.76 -35.21
CA SER A 18 29.06 9.57 -34.02
C SER A 18 29.44 8.73 -32.79
N GLY A 19 29.12 7.43 -32.77
CA GLY A 19 29.37 6.54 -31.63
C GLY A 19 28.51 6.82 -30.39
N SER A 20 27.67 7.85 -30.44
CA SER A 20 26.77 8.26 -29.37
C SER A 20 25.48 8.88 -29.93
N GLY A 21 24.40 8.84 -29.12
CA GLY A 21 23.09 9.41 -29.46
C GLY A 21 21.99 8.36 -29.61
N GLU A 22 20.76 8.84 -29.78
CA GLU A 22 19.53 8.03 -29.78
C GLU A 22 19.57 6.83 -30.74
N HIS A 23 20.04 7.04 -31.97
CA HIS A 23 20.14 5.98 -32.97
C HIS A 23 21.10 4.86 -32.54
N VAL A 24 22.20 5.21 -31.87
CA VAL A 24 23.18 4.24 -31.35
C VAL A 24 22.59 3.50 -30.15
N CYS A 25 21.93 4.21 -29.22
CA CYS A 25 21.24 3.60 -28.07
C CYS A 25 20.15 2.63 -28.53
N PHE A 26 19.33 3.00 -29.51
CA PHE A 26 18.31 2.14 -30.09
C PHE A 26 18.91 0.84 -30.66
N VAL A 27 20.05 0.95 -31.37
CA VAL A 27 20.73 -0.23 -31.89
C VAL A 27 21.21 -1.14 -30.77
N LEU A 28 21.86 -0.57 -29.75
CA LEU A 28 22.40 -1.32 -28.61
C LEU A 28 21.30 -1.98 -27.79
N ASP A 29 20.20 -1.28 -27.54
CA ASP A 29 19.04 -1.80 -26.79
C ASP A 29 18.43 -3.01 -27.51
N ARG A 30 18.16 -2.89 -28.82
CA ARG A 30 17.62 -4.02 -29.61
C ARG A 30 18.56 -5.21 -29.70
N LEU A 31 19.87 -4.98 -29.80
CA LEU A 31 20.85 -6.06 -29.78
C LEU A 31 20.95 -6.71 -28.40
N ALA A 32 20.86 -5.92 -27.32
CA ALA A 32 20.83 -6.42 -25.95
C ALA A 32 19.57 -7.24 -25.68
N GLU A 33 18.39 -6.79 -26.11
CA GLU A 33 17.14 -7.55 -26.02
C GLU A 33 17.25 -8.92 -26.70
N GLU A 34 17.75 -8.97 -27.93
CA GLU A 34 17.94 -10.24 -28.65
C GLU A 34 19.01 -11.13 -28.01
N ALA A 35 20.07 -10.56 -27.45
CA ALA A 35 21.06 -11.31 -26.68
C ALA A 35 20.46 -11.91 -25.40
N LEU A 36 19.63 -11.14 -24.69
CA LEU A 36 18.92 -11.60 -23.49
C LEU A 36 17.91 -12.69 -23.81
N LYS A 37 17.16 -12.57 -24.92
CA LYS A 37 16.26 -13.62 -25.41
C LYS A 37 17.00 -14.92 -25.72
N LYS A 38 18.11 -14.86 -26.45
CA LYS A 38 18.92 -16.05 -26.77
C LYS A 38 19.50 -16.73 -25.52
N ARG A 39 19.81 -15.95 -24.48
CA ARG A 39 20.28 -16.46 -23.19
C ARG A 39 19.15 -16.99 -22.29
N GLY A 40 17.88 -16.80 -22.68
CA GLY A 40 16.73 -17.15 -21.84
C GLY A 40 16.67 -16.33 -20.55
N PHE A 41 17.17 -15.10 -20.56
CA PHE A 41 17.18 -14.25 -19.38
C PHE A 41 15.75 -13.80 -19.02
N THR A 42 15.41 -13.90 -17.74
CA THR A 42 14.17 -13.37 -17.17
C THR A 42 14.50 -12.48 -15.99
N PHE A 43 13.89 -11.30 -15.91
CA PHE A 43 13.99 -10.46 -14.72
C PHE A 43 13.43 -11.20 -13.51
N ARG A 44 14.30 -11.50 -12.55
CA ARG A 44 13.88 -12.05 -11.25
C ARG A 44 13.48 -10.89 -10.34
N ARG A 45 12.59 -11.17 -9.39
CA ARG A 45 12.32 -10.22 -8.31
C ARG A 45 13.64 -9.87 -7.62
N PRO A 46 13.95 -8.59 -7.39
CA PRO A 46 15.13 -8.20 -6.61
C PRO A 46 15.16 -8.97 -5.30
N SER A 47 16.27 -9.64 -5.02
CA SER A 47 16.50 -10.26 -3.72
C SER A 47 17.08 -9.18 -2.82
N TYR A 48 16.24 -8.62 -1.94
CA TYR A 48 16.72 -7.72 -0.90
C TYR A 48 17.52 -8.56 0.10
N ARG A 49 18.81 -8.29 0.23
CA ARG A 49 19.60 -8.87 1.32
C ARG A 49 19.07 -8.26 2.60
N THR A 50 18.61 -9.09 3.53
CA THR A 50 18.42 -8.69 4.91
C THR A 50 19.83 -8.51 5.48
N GLU A 51 20.30 -7.27 5.59
CA GLU A 51 21.44 -7.02 6.47
C GLU A 51 21.02 -7.45 7.87
N ASN A 52 21.90 -8.22 8.51
CA ASN A 52 21.64 -8.83 9.81
C ASN A 52 21.42 -7.70 10.81
N THR A 53 20.18 -7.48 11.24
CA THR A 53 19.78 -6.46 12.23
C THR A 53 20.41 -6.69 13.62
N GLU A 54 21.20 -7.76 13.78
CA GLU A 54 21.84 -8.13 15.04
C GLU A 54 22.99 -7.21 15.45
N GLU A 55 23.56 -6.40 14.55
CA GLU A 55 24.65 -5.46 14.89
C GLU A 55 24.16 -4.04 15.25
N GLU A 56 22.86 -3.76 15.16
CA GLU A 56 22.28 -2.45 15.47
C GLU A 56 21.25 -2.55 16.61
N SER A 57 21.62 -3.14 17.75
CA SER A 57 20.90 -2.88 19.01
C SER A 57 21.35 -1.51 19.56
N VAL A 58 21.03 -0.43 18.84
CA VAL A 58 21.11 0.91 19.41
C VAL A 58 19.83 1.09 20.22
N MET A 59 20.00 1.31 21.52
CA MET A 59 18.93 1.43 22.51
C MET A 59 17.77 2.28 21.96
N GLU A 60 16.55 1.73 21.99
CA GLU A 60 15.32 2.49 21.81
C GLU A 60 15.29 3.59 22.87
N ASP A 61 15.58 4.83 22.47
CA ASP A 61 15.25 6.00 23.28
C ASP A 61 13.76 6.28 23.10
N ASP A 62 12.97 5.61 23.95
CA ASP A 62 11.52 5.71 24.06
C ASP A 62 11.11 7.04 24.71
N ALA A 63 11.38 8.15 24.02
CA ALA A 63 10.88 9.47 24.38
C ALA A 63 9.68 9.85 23.50
N GLU A 64 8.53 9.22 23.76
CA GLU A 64 7.23 9.74 23.35
C GLU A 64 7.06 11.17 23.91
N LEU A 65 7.24 12.18 23.07
CA LEU A 65 6.90 13.58 23.36
C LEU A 65 5.38 13.79 23.37
N THR A 66 4.76 13.35 24.46
CA THR A 66 3.49 13.91 24.92
C THR A 66 3.82 14.78 26.13
N PHE A 67 3.59 16.10 26.07
CA PHE A 67 2.63 16.79 26.94
C PHE A 67 2.69 18.32 26.89
N SER A 68 1.48 18.88 26.96
CA SER A 68 1.13 20.24 27.34
C SER A 68 1.94 20.82 28.52
N LYS A 69 2.48 22.03 28.31
CA LYS A 69 2.55 23.16 29.27
C LYS A 69 2.87 22.83 30.74
N VAL A 70 4.15 22.73 31.10
CA VAL A 70 4.70 23.18 32.40
C VAL A 70 6.17 23.60 32.18
N GLU A 71 6.51 24.83 32.59
CA GLU A 71 7.90 25.32 32.76
C GLU A 71 8.61 24.50 33.84
N VAL A 72 9.74 23.87 33.52
CA VAL A 72 10.81 23.57 34.49
C VAL A 72 12.15 23.61 33.75
N GLU A 73 13.06 24.44 34.27
CA GLU A 73 14.47 24.56 33.91
C GLU A 73 15.13 23.17 33.77
N THR A 74 15.73 22.90 32.62
CA THR A 74 16.56 21.71 32.40
C THR A 74 18.02 22.15 32.32
N ILE A 75 18.78 21.63 33.27
CA ILE A 75 20.22 21.74 33.43
C ILE A 75 20.89 21.10 32.21
N GLU A 76 21.70 21.88 31.49
CA GLU A 76 22.66 21.39 30.52
C GLU A 76 23.69 20.54 31.28
N GLU A 77 23.62 19.21 31.17
CA GLU A 77 24.81 18.37 31.29
C GLU A 77 25.41 18.25 29.90
N ALA A 78 26.59 18.84 29.76
CA ALA A 78 27.41 18.78 28.56
C ALA A 78 27.99 17.37 28.42
N ASP A 79 27.39 16.56 27.56
CA ASP A 79 28.07 15.39 27.00
C ASP A 79 29.06 15.89 25.93
N GLU A 80 30.29 16.17 26.38
CA GLU A 80 31.48 16.41 25.56
C GLU A 80 31.97 15.11 24.89
N ASP A 81 31.12 14.47 24.09
CA ASP A 81 31.57 13.47 23.11
C ASP A 81 31.13 13.94 21.72
N GLU A 82 31.73 15.06 21.30
CA GLU A 82 31.64 15.57 19.93
C GLU A 82 32.50 14.67 19.01
N GLU A 83 32.06 13.41 18.86
CA GLU A 83 32.52 12.50 17.82
C GLU A 83 32.35 13.26 16.50
N THR A 84 33.43 13.47 15.76
CA THR A 84 33.42 14.23 14.51
C THR A 84 32.64 13.44 13.46
N VAL A 85 31.31 13.54 13.50
CA VAL A 85 30.39 12.82 12.62
C VAL A 85 30.51 13.42 11.22
N MET A 86 31.17 12.72 10.31
CA MET A 86 31.24 13.14 8.91
C MET A 86 29.89 12.91 8.21
N ASP A 87 29.14 14.00 8.05
CA ASP A 87 27.86 14.02 7.34
C ASP A 87 28.04 13.77 5.83
N LEU A 88 27.31 12.78 5.32
CA LEU A 88 27.32 12.38 3.92
C LEU A 88 26.71 13.45 3.00
N GLU A 89 25.81 14.31 3.52
CA GLU A 89 25.29 15.46 2.77
C GLU A 89 26.36 16.56 2.62
N ALA A 90 27.16 16.82 3.66
CA ALA A 90 28.28 17.76 3.62
C ALA A 90 29.37 17.34 2.61
N LEU A 91 29.61 16.02 2.44
CA LEU A 91 30.54 15.50 1.43
C LEU A 91 30.02 15.69 0.00
N LYS A 92 28.72 15.47 -0.24
CA LYS A 92 28.09 15.68 -1.56
C LYS A 92 28.21 17.14 -2.00
N LEU A 93 28.04 18.09 -1.07
CA LEU A 93 28.23 19.52 -1.30
C LEU A 93 29.68 19.87 -1.65
N ARG A 94 30.67 19.23 -1.01
CA ARG A 94 32.10 19.44 -1.35
C ARG A 94 32.46 18.91 -2.73
N THR A 95 31.91 17.76 -3.14
CA THR A 95 32.16 17.23 -4.50
C THR A 95 31.59 18.12 -5.59
N THR A 96 30.46 18.79 -5.38
CA THR A 96 29.87 19.71 -6.36
C THR A 96 30.64 21.03 -6.51
N HIS A 97 31.41 21.44 -5.51
CA HIS A 97 32.19 22.69 -5.54
C HIS A 97 33.60 22.54 -6.12
N THR A 98 34.07 21.32 -6.39
CA THR A 98 35.48 21.06 -6.81
C THR A 98 35.63 20.87 -8.34
N GLU A 99 34.62 21.20 -9.15
CA GLU A 99 34.69 21.06 -10.62
C GLU A 99 35.25 22.29 -11.37
N ALA A 100 35.87 23.26 -10.67
CA ALA A 100 36.30 24.51 -11.30
C ALA A 100 37.77 24.88 -11.06
N GLU A 101 38.72 23.99 -11.37
CA GLU A 101 40.12 24.39 -11.65
C GLU A 101 40.73 23.37 -12.65
N PRO A 102 41.16 23.79 -13.86
CA PRO A 102 41.86 22.90 -14.79
C PRO A 102 43.29 22.65 -14.28
N SER A 103 43.46 21.57 -13.53
CA SER A 103 44.76 21.06 -13.11
C SER A 103 45.67 20.79 -14.32
N SER A 104 46.75 21.56 -14.41
CA SER A 104 47.85 21.35 -15.35
C SER A 104 48.49 19.99 -15.05
N LYS A 105 48.52 19.10 -16.04
CA LYS A 105 49.16 17.78 -15.97
C LYS A 105 50.63 17.89 -15.56
N PRO A 106 51.09 17.15 -14.53
CA PRO A 106 52.50 16.79 -14.42
C PRO A 106 52.71 15.40 -15.07
N ASP A 107 53.45 15.37 -16.19
CA ASP A 107 53.96 14.15 -16.83
C ASP A 107 55.29 13.72 -16.18
N GLU A 108 55.26 13.41 -14.88
CA GLU A 108 56.33 12.66 -14.21
C GLU A 108 55.70 11.47 -13.50
N ILE A 109 56.22 10.27 -13.74
CA ILE A 109 55.78 9.05 -13.08
C ILE A 109 56.03 9.25 -11.58
N LEU A 110 54.95 9.39 -10.81
CA LEU A 110 54.98 9.52 -9.36
C LEU A 110 55.56 8.23 -8.76
N GLU A 111 56.85 8.22 -8.47
CA GLU A 111 57.48 7.16 -7.68
C GLU A 111 57.16 7.41 -6.21
N SER A 112 56.40 6.48 -5.61
CA SER A 112 56.08 6.50 -4.19
C SER A 112 57.33 6.15 -3.40
N THR A 113 57.91 7.14 -2.71
CA THR A 113 59.04 6.96 -1.79
C THR A 113 58.61 6.54 -0.39
N THR A 114 57.34 6.14 -0.20
CA THR A 114 56.77 5.86 1.13
C THR A 114 57.07 4.43 1.57
N GLU A 115 57.63 4.29 2.76
CA GLU A 115 57.96 3.01 3.38
C GLU A 115 56.69 2.28 3.86
N ALA A 116 56.68 0.94 3.85
CA ALA A 116 55.50 0.15 4.20
C ALA A 116 54.99 0.41 5.63
N ALA A 117 55.89 0.74 6.56
CA ALA A 117 55.55 1.09 7.94
C ALA A 117 54.87 2.46 8.03
N GLU A 118 55.33 3.45 7.27
CA GLU A 118 54.71 4.78 7.19
C GLU A 118 53.32 4.69 6.55
N TRP A 119 53.17 3.85 5.53
CA TRP A 119 51.87 3.61 4.90
C TRP A 119 50.87 2.97 5.88
N ASN A 120 51.30 2.00 6.69
CA ASN A 120 50.42 1.35 7.66
C ASN A 120 49.95 2.31 8.77
N LEU A 121 50.84 3.19 9.26
CA LEU A 121 50.47 4.22 10.23
C LEU A 121 49.45 5.22 9.64
N GLU A 122 49.63 5.59 8.36
CA GLU A 122 48.68 6.48 7.70
C GLU A 122 47.33 5.80 7.46
N VAL A 123 47.31 4.50 7.16
CA VAL A 123 46.07 3.70 7.08
C VAL A 123 45.37 3.63 8.42
N GLU A 124 46.09 3.37 9.52
CA GLU A 124 45.52 3.35 10.88
C GLU A 124 44.98 4.72 11.29
N ARG A 125 45.65 5.81 10.89
CA ARG A 125 45.22 7.18 11.14
C ARG A 125 43.96 7.55 10.36
N VAL A 126 43.84 7.07 9.11
CA VAL A 126 42.74 7.44 8.20
C VAL A 126 41.54 6.48 8.32
N LEU A 127 41.73 5.26 8.81
CA LEU A 127 40.66 4.27 9.04
C LEU A 127 39.47 4.83 9.83
N PRO A 128 39.65 5.52 10.97
CA PRO A 128 38.55 6.15 11.69
C PRO A 128 37.84 7.24 10.89
N LEU A 129 38.57 8.00 10.07
CA LEU A 129 38.04 9.07 9.22
C LEU A 129 37.24 8.54 8.02
N LEU A 130 37.44 7.26 7.67
CA LEU A 130 36.70 6.55 6.62
C LEU A 130 35.51 5.76 7.16
N LYS A 131 35.33 5.70 8.48
CA LYS A 131 34.18 5.06 9.11
C LYS A 131 32.95 5.93 8.84
N VAL A 132 32.23 5.60 7.77
CA VAL A 132 30.94 6.21 7.46
C VAL A 132 29.87 5.52 8.30
N THR A 133 29.46 6.15 9.40
CA THR A 133 28.26 5.75 10.11
C THR A 133 27.05 6.24 9.32
N ILE A 134 26.38 5.35 8.61
CA ILE A 134 25.13 5.66 7.93
C ILE A 134 24.07 5.82 9.02
N ARG A 135 23.70 7.06 9.35
CA ARG A 135 22.54 7.30 10.21
C ARG A 135 21.31 6.70 9.53
N THR A 136 20.54 5.90 10.25
CA THR A 136 19.24 5.38 9.81
C THR A 136 18.29 6.55 9.55
N ASP A 137 18.30 7.05 8.30
CA ASP A 137 17.39 8.11 7.87
C ASP A 137 15.97 7.53 7.79
N ASN A 138 15.02 8.17 8.46
CA ASN A 138 13.58 7.87 8.39
C ASN A 138 13.03 8.01 6.95
N LYS A 139 13.83 8.53 6.01
CA LYS A 139 13.57 8.50 4.55
C LYS A 139 13.99 7.19 3.86
N ASP A 140 14.38 6.14 4.58
CA ASP A 140 14.61 4.84 3.95
C ASP A 140 13.29 4.29 3.43
N TRP A 141 13.15 4.30 2.10
CA TRP A 141 12.01 3.73 1.38
C TRP A 141 11.76 2.25 1.76
N ARG A 142 12.75 1.53 2.30
CA ARG A 142 12.56 0.17 2.83
C ARG A 142 11.71 0.13 4.09
N ILE A 143 11.88 1.09 5.00
CA ILE A 143 11.03 1.21 6.21
C ILE A 143 9.61 1.51 5.76
N HIS A 144 9.41 2.45 4.84
CA HIS A 144 8.09 2.74 4.27
C HIS A 144 7.49 1.56 3.52
N LEU A 145 8.31 0.77 2.81
CA LEU A 145 7.86 -0.45 2.15
C LEU A 145 7.41 -1.50 3.19
N GLY A 146 8.15 -1.65 4.29
CA GLY A 146 7.77 -2.52 5.42
C GLY A 146 6.46 -2.08 6.04
N GLN A 147 6.32 -0.79 6.36
CA GLN A 147 5.08 -0.18 6.86
C GLN A 147 3.91 -0.40 5.91
N MET A 148 4.11 -0.25 4.60
CA MET A 148 3.05 -0.47 3.60
C MET A 148 2.57 -1.92 3.59
N HIS A 149 3.47 -2.90 3.72
CA HIS A 149 3.09 -4.31 3.85
C HIS A 149 2.32 -4.55 5.16
N GLN A 150 2.80 -4.02 6.28
CA GLN A 150 2.12 -4.15 7.57
C GLN A 150 0.71 -3.55 7.54
N HIS A 151 0.53 -2.35 6.98
CA HIS A 151 -0.78 -1.72 6.82
C HIS A 151 -1.68 -2.53 5.90
N ARG A 152 -1.15 -3.03 4.77
CA ARG A 152 -1.90 -3.89 3.86
C ARG A 152 -2.43 -5.14 4.57
N ASP A 153 -1.57 -5.81 5.34
CA ASP A 153 -1.95 -7.02 6.06
C ASP A 153 -2.97 -6.73 7.17
N GLY A 154 -2.82 -5.61 7.88
CA GLY A 154 -3.80 -5.12 8.86
C GLY A 154 -5.17 -4.79 8.24
N ILE A 155 -5.18 -4.14 7.07
CA ILE A 155 -6.41 -3.87 6.30
C ILE A 155 -7.04 -5.18 5.85
N GLN A 156 -6.25 -6.13 5.36
CA GLN A 156 -6.76 -7.42 4.91
C GLN A 156 -7.39 -8.23 6.06
N SER A 157 -6.77 -8.21 7.24
CA SER A 157 -7.29 -8.86 8.43
C SER A 157 -8.62 -8.23 8.87
N SER A 158 -8.66 -6.90 9.05
CA SER A 158 -9.87 -6.19 9.46
C SER A 158 -11.00 -6.33 8.44
N LEU A 159 -10.70 -6.33 7.14
CA LEU A 159 -11.68 -6.60 6.09
C LEU A 159 -12.26 -8.02 6.18
N THR A 160 -11.42 -9.01 6.47
CA THR A 160 -11.85 -10.41 6.62
C THR A 160 -12.75 -10.57 7.85
N GLU A 161 -12.38 -9.93 8.96
CA GLU A 161 -13.17 -9.92 10.19
C GLU A 161 -14.53 -9.24 9.98
N ALA A 162 -14.55 -8.05 9.38
CA ALA A 162 -15.77 -7.30 9.08
C ALA A 162 -16.73 -8.07 8.16
N LYS A 163 -16.19 -8.76 7.13
CA LYS A 163 -16.98 -9.66 6.28
C LYS A 163 -17.61 -10.78 7.09
N SER A 164 -16.87 -11.40 8.00
CA SER A 164 -17.41 -12.48 8.85
C SER A 164 -18.55 -12.00 9.76
N TYR A 165 -18.48 -10.77 10.28
CA TYR A 165 -19.58 -10.18 11.05
C TYR A 165 -20.81 -9.91 10.18
N LEU A 166 -20.60 -9.41 8.96
CA LEU A 166 -21.68 -9.17 8.01
C LEU A 166 -22.38 -10.47 7.59
N ASP A 167 -21.63 -11.53 7.33
CA ASP A 167 -22.17 -12.84 6.96
C ASP A 167 -23.03 -13.43 8.09
N LYS A 168 -22.56 -13.33 9.33
CA LYS A 168 -23.34 -13.74 10.52
C LYS A 168 -24.63 -12.93 10.66
N LEU A 169 -24.55 -11.61 10.50
CA LEU A 169 -25.71 -10.74 10.56
C LEU A 169 -26.73 -11.07 9.46
N GLN A 170 -26.26 -11.33 8.24
CA GLN A 170 -27.11 -11.75 7.13
C GLN A 170 -27.82 -13.07 7.45
N GLU A 171 -27.11 -14.05 8.01
CA GLU A 171 -27.69 -15.34 8.40
C GLU A 171 -28.76 -15.17 9.49
N ASP A 172 -28.49 -14.34 10.50
CA ASP A 172 -29.43 -14.06 11.59
C ASP A 172 -30.68 -13.31 11.09
N ILE A 173 -30.50 -12.33 10.19
CA ILE A 173 -31.61 -11.65 9.51
C ILE A 173 -32.42 -12.66 8.69
N GLY A 174 -31.75 -13.57 7.95
CA GLY A 174 -32.42 -14.63 7.20
C GLY A 174 -33.29 -15.51 8.09
N LYS A 175 -32.73 -16.01 9.20
CA LYS A 175 -33.46 -16.85 10.17
C LYS A 175 -34.64 -16.11 10.80
N THR A 176 -34.49 -14.84 11.13
CA THR A 176 -35.59 -14.05 11.71
C THR A 176 -36.68 -13.78 10.69
N LEU A 177 -36.33 -13.49 9.43
CA LEU A 177 -37.29 -13.31 8.34
C LEU A 177 -38.09 -14.59 8.07
N GLU A 178 -37.44 -15.76 8.07
CA GLU A 178 -38.12 -17.05 7.93
C GLU A 178 -39.10 -17.33 9.08
N LYS A 179 -38.72 -16.98 10.32
CA LYS A 179 -39.60 -17.07 11.49
C LYS A 179 -40.81 -16.14 11.36
N VAL A 180 -40.61 -14.89 10.91
CA VAL A 180 -41.70 -13.95 10.66
C VAL A 180 -42.62 -14.47 9.56
N SER A 181 -42.06 -14.87 8.42
CA SER A 181 -42.84 -15.39 7.28
C SER A 181 -43.65 -16.63 7.65
N SER A 182 -43.08 -17.56 8.42
CA SER A 182 -43.81 -18.73 8.90
C SER A 182 -44.93 -18.36 9.88
N ARG A 183 -44.70 -17.37 10.75
CA ARG A 183 -45.73 -16.88 11.67
C ARG A 183 -46.85 -16.15 10.94
N GLU A 184 -46.53 -15.34 9.95
CA GLU A 184 -47.51 -14.67 9.09
C GLU A 184 -48.35 -15.68 8.32
N LYS A 185 -47.72 -16.68 7.67
CA LYS A 185 -48.44 -17.78 7.01
C LYS A 185 -49.38 -18.50 7.96
N TYR A 186 -48.92 -18.79 9.18
CA TYR A 186 -49.74 -19.43 10.20
C TYR A 186 -50.96 -18.57 10.57
N ILE A 187 -50.77 -17.27 10.84
CA ILE A 187 -51.85 -16.35 11.20
C ILE A 187 -52.83 -16.18 10.04
N ASN A 188 -52.33 -15.98 8.81
CA ASN A 188 -53.16 -15.85 7.63
C ASN A 188 -54.03 -17.10 7.42
N ASN A 189 -53.45 -18.30 7.55
CA ASN A 189 -54.22 -19.54 7.45
C ASN A 189 -55.32 -19.66 8.52
N GLN A 190 -55.08 -19.18 9.74
CA GLN A 190 -56.10 -19.16 10.79
C GLN A 190 -57.20 -18.13 10.50
N LEU A 191 -56.84 -16.96 9.99
CA LEU A 191 -57.79 -15.88 9.72
C LEU A 191 -58.59 -16.09 8.44
N GLU A 192 -58.07 -16.80 7.45
CA GLU A 192 -58.72 -17.00 6.13
C GLU A 192 -60.14 -17.56 6.28
N LEU A 193 -60.30 -18.62 7.09
CA LEU A 193 -61.61 -19.23 7.33
C LEU A 193 -62.55 -18.30 8.08
N LEU A 194 -62.08 -17.63 9.14
CA LEU A 194 -62.89 -16.68 9.90
C LEU A 194 -63.36 -15.50 9.04
N ILE A 195 -62.49 -14.99 8.16
CA ILE A 195 -62.85 -13.91 7.22
C ILE A 195 -63.91 -14.41 6.24
N GLN A 196 -63.78 -15.65 5.75
CA GLN A 196 -64.77 -16.24 4.84
C GLN A 196 -66.12 -16.45 5.52
N GLU A 197 -66.13 -16.94 6.76
CA GLU A 197 -67.34 -17.08 7.58
C GLU A 197 -68.00 -15.72 7.85
N TYR A 198 -67.23 -14.71 8.26
CA TYR A 198 -67.73 -13.35 8.47
C TYR A 198 -68.37 -12.78 7.21
N ARG A 199 -67.72 -12.92 6.05
CA ARG A 199 -68.27 -12.50 4.76
C ARG A 199 -69.57 -13.22 4.44
N SER A 200 -69.66 -14.52 4.70
CA SER A 200 -70.88 -15.30 4.47
C SER A 200 -72.04 -14.86 5.37
N ALA A 201 -71.76 -14.62 6.66
CA ALA A 201 -72.75 -14.15 7.62
C ALA A 201 -73.22 -12.73 7.29
N GLN A 202 -72.31 -11.86 6.84
CA GLN A 202 -72.64 -10.51 6.38
C GLN A 202 -73.53 -10.53 5.13
N ALA A 203 -73.28 -11.44 4.18
CA ALA A 203 -74.14 -11.62 3.00
C ALA A 203 -75.55 -12.07 3.39
N GLN A 204 -75.66 -13.06 4.30
CA GLN A 204 -76.95 -13.53 4.83
C GLN A 204 -77.71 -12.42 5.56
N LEU A 205 -77.01 -11.61 6.36
CA LEU A 205 -77.61 -10.46 7.04
C LEU A 205 -78.15 -9.43 6.03
N SER A 206 -77.40 -9.15 4.97
CA SER A 206 -77.84 -8.25 3.90
C SER A 206 -79.10 -8.77 3.21
N GLU A 207 -79.09 -10.05 2.83
CA GLU A 207 -80.24 -10.71 2.18
C GLU A 207 -81.50 -10.68 3.08
N ALA A 208 -81.35 -10.96 4.37
CA ALA A 208 -82.44 -10.90 5.33
C ALA A 208 -83.00 -9.48 5.51
N LYS A 209 -82.11 -8.46 5.53
CA LYS A 209 -82.52 -7.05 5.58
C LYS A 209 -83.28 -6.64 4.31
N ASP A 210 -82.79 -7.05 3.15
CA ASP A 210 -83.44 -6.76 1.87
C ASP A 210 -84.83 -7.42 1.80
N HIS A 211 -84.95 -8.68 2.23
CA HIS A 211 -86.24 -9.37 2.34
C HIS A 211 -87.19 -8.68 3.32
N TYR A 212 -86.70 -8.27 4.49
CA TYR A 212 -87.50 -7.53 5.46
C TYR A 212 -87.98 -6.19 4.89
N GLN A 213 -87.10 -5.45 4.21
CA GLN A 213 -87.43 -4.17 3.61
C GLN A 213 -88.42 -4.29 2.46
N GLN A 214 -88.30 -5.32 1.62
CA GLN A 214 -89.28 -5.64 0.58
C GLN A 214 -90.64 -6.03 1.18
N ALA A 215 -90.67 -6.91 2.20
CA ALA A 215 -91.90 -7.33 2.86
C ALA A 215 -92.58 -6.16 3.60
N SER A 216 -91.80 -5.34 4.32
CA SER A 216 -92.28 -4.13 5.00
C SER A 216 -92.84 -3.10 4.01
N GLY A 217 -92.16 -2.88 2.88
CA GLY A 217 -92.64 -2.03 1.80
C GLY A 217 -93.96 -2.52 1.21
N GLY A 218 -94.09 -3.83 0.96
CA GLY A 218 -95.32 -4.43 0.46
C GLY A 218 -96.49 -4.39 1.45
N VAL A 219 -96.22 -4.47 2.77
CA VAL A 219 -97.25 -4.28 3.80
C VAL A 219 -97.70 -2.81 3.86
N MET A 220 -96.79 -1.85 3.75
CA MET A 220 -97.14 -0.42 3.68
C MET A 220 -97.95 -0.06 2.44
N GLU A 221 -97.63 -0.62 1.26
CA GLU A 221 -98.44 -0.43 0.05
C GLU A 221 -99.84 -1.05 0.15
N ARG A 222 -99.99 -2.19 0.85
CA ARG A 222 -101.29 -2.86 1.04
C ARG A 222 -102.17 -2.24 2.13
N THR A 223 -101.59 -1.41 3.00
CA THR A 223 -102.31 -0.77 4.12
C THR A 223 -102.81 0.64 3.75
N ARG A 224 -102.53 1.13 2.53
CA ARG A 224 -102.98 2.42 2.00
C ARG A 224 -104.10 2.23 0.97
#